data_AF-A0A8T5TKQ6-F1
#
_entry.id   AF-A0A8T5TKQ6-F1
#
_cell.length_a   1.000
_cell.length_b   1.000
_cell.length_c   1.000
_cell.angle_alpha   90.00
_cell.angle_beta   90.00
_cell.angle_gamma   90.00
#
_symmetry.space_group_name_H-M   'P 1'
#
loop_
_entity.id
_entity.type
_entity.pdbx_description
1 polymer ?
#
loop_
_entity_poly.entity_id
_entity_poly.type
_entity_poly.pdbx_seq_one_letter_code
_entity_poly.pdbx_strand_id
1 'polypeptide(L)'
;MAISEEVLKSIKDMGFEWAIMSGIANTYNPWPTTFISQNHNGLKLIFRDDLISTDCAFDKVNNVDAFIARIYFKHTSEDYYVILSMDGETFGHHVKHAINHFLIPLFNAVPYRQDVKMCTISEIIEKFPLGEPQTPRDSSWSTMTYDLIQDVPFPLWFDPNNEIHIEQHRFFMYALTLIHLAGKYYESMDAKRKKIFKNARNLLDRGIHSCSQWWASKRPYYSPDMILRGLNEVMMGSVNAKRSFPPNIFEYIPDIKEALDLIMEDMLKAQNKIILSLK
;
A
#
# COMPACT_ATOMS: atom_id res chain seq x y z
N MET A 1 3.76 0.94 -2.54
CA MET A 1 3.39 -0.11 -3.53
C MET A 1 3.63 -1.49 -2.92
N ALA A 2 2.88 -1.89 -1.88
CA ALA A 2 3.00 -3.23 -1.28
C ALA A 2 2.02 -4.18 -1.98
N ILE A 3 2.51 -5.33 -2.44
CA ILE A 3 1.74 -6.32 -3.20
C ILE A 3 1.94 -7.72 -2.62
N SER A 4 0.86 -8.50 -2.64
CA SER A 4 0.83 -9.95 -2.45
C SER A 4 -0.21 -10.55 -3.41
N GLU A 5 -0.25 -11.87 -3.54
CA GLU A 5 -1.23 -12.55 -4.39
C GLU A 5 -2.69 -12.22 -3.99
N GLU A 6 -2.98 -12.12 -2.70
CA GLU A 6 -4.31 -11.74 -2.19
C GLU A 6 -4.70 -10.30 -2.58
N VAL A 7 -3.72 -9.38 -2.58
CA VAL A 7 -3.92 -8.00 -3.02
C VAL A 7 -4.19 -7.96 -4.51
N LEU A 8 -3.41 -8.69 -5.33
CA LEU A 8 -3.61 -8.73 -6.78
C LEU A 8 -4.98 -9.32 -7.14
N LYS A 9 -5.42 -10.36 -6.43
CA LYS A 9 -6.78 -10.90 -6.56
C LYS A 9 -7.84 -9.85 -6.23
N SER A 10 -7.69 -9.15 -5.11
CA SER A 10 -8.64 -8.10 -4.70
C SER A 10 -8.72 -6.96 -5.72
N ILE A 11 -7.59 -6.54 -6.27
CA ILE A 11 -7.53 -5.53 -7.35
C ILE A 11 -8.31 -6.01 -8.58
N LYS A 12 -8.14 -7.27 -8.99
CA LYS A 12 -8.85 -7.86 -10.12
C LYS A 12 -10.36 -7.94 -9.86
N ASP A 13 -10.77 -8.39 -8.68
CA ASP A 13 -12.17 -8.51 -8.27
C ASP A 13 -12.89 -7.15 -8.23
N MET A 14 -12.15 -6.05 -7.99
CA MET A 14 -12.65 -4.68 -8.08
C MET A 14 -12.79 -4.14 -9.52
N GLY A 15 -12.37 -4.91 -10.53
CA GLY A 15 -12.50 -4.55 -11.95
C GLY A 15 -11.33 -3.74 -12.52
N PHE A 16 -10.21 -3.61 -11.79
CA PHE A 16 -9.01 -2.98 -12.35
C PHE A 16 -8.32 -3.91 -13.35
N GLU A 17 -7.75 -3.32 -14.40
CA GLU A 17 -7.08 -4.08 -15.46
C GLU A 17 -5.59 -4.28 -15.24
N TRP A 18 -4.96 -3.40 -14.47
CA TRP A 18 -3.53 -3.39 -14.27
C TRP A 18 -3.13 -2.88 -12.89
N ALA A 19 -1.94 -3.27 -12.44
CA ALA A 19 -1.31 -2.77 -11.23
C ALA A 19 0.17 -2.47 -11.46
N ILE A 20 0.67 -1.40 -10.82
CA ILE A 20 2.09 -1.07 -10.79
C ILE A 20 2.68 -1.58 -9.47
N MET A 21 3.83 -2.25 -9.54
CA MET A 21 4.56 -2.74 -8.38
C MET A 21 6.06 -2.43 -8.46
N SER A 22 6.74 -2.59 -7.33
CA SER A 22 8.21 -2.45 -7.27
C SER A 22 8.87 -3.41 -8.24
N GLY A 23 10.04 -3.03 -8.72
CA GLY A 23 10.79 -3.88 -9.59
C GLY A 23 11.21 -5.21 -8.96
N ILE A 24 11.51 -5.21 -7.66
CA ILE A 24 11.89 -6.42 -6.92
C ILE A 24 10.83 -7.55 -6.94
N ALA A 25 9.56 -7.22 -7.22
CA ALA A 25 8.47 -8.18 -7.35
C ALA A 25 8.61 -9.08 -8.60
N ASN A 26 9.26 -8.60 -9.67
CA ASN A 26 9.33 -9.31 -10.95
C ASN A 26 10.15 -10.60 -10.86
N THR A 27 9.61 -11.71 -11.36
CA THR A 27 10.31 -13.01 -11.39
C THR A 27 10.98 -13.31 -12.73
N TYR A 28 10.72 -12.55 -13.79
CA TYR A 28 11.30 -12.81 -15.11
C TYR A 28 12.73 -12.31 -15.28
N ASN A 29 13.49 -13.11 -16.04
CA ASN A 29 14.80 -12.76 -16.57
C ASN A 29 14.82 -13.15 -18.07
N PRO A 30 14.98 -12.20 -19.02
CA PRO A 30 15.28 -10.78 -18.80
C PRO A 30 14.09 -9.97 -18.27
N TRP A 31 14.41 -8.82 -17.68
CA TRP A 31 13.45 -7.84 -17.18
C TRP A 31 12.42 -7.40 -18.24
N PRO A 32 11.11 -7.35 -17.93
CA PRO A 32 10.06 -7.02 -18.90
C PRO A 32 10.08 -5.52 -19.26
N THR A 33 10.76 -5.16 -20.35
CA THR A 33 10.69 -3.80 -20.94
C THR A 33 10.09 -3.78 -22.35
N THR A 34 9.85 -4.94 -22.96
CA THR A 34 9.37 -5.07 -24.34
C THR A 34 8.04 -5.85 -24.44
N PHE A 35 7.46 -6.20 -23.30
CA PHE A 35 6.16 -6.85 -23.18
C PHE A 35 5.52 -6.50 -21.83
N ILE A 36 4.21 -6.68 -21.71
CA ILE A 36 3.44 -6.49 -20.48
C ILE A 36 3.32 -7.83 -19.77
N SER A 37 3.74 -7.92 -18.52
CA SER A 37 3.54 -9.14 -17.73
C SER A 37 2.09 -9.28 -17.29
N GLN A 38 1.67 -10.49 -16.93
CA GLN A 38 0.34 -10.71 -16.36
C GLN A 38 0.39 -11.67 -15.17
N ASN A 39 -0.57 -11.55 -14.26
CA ASN A 39 -0.83 -12.57 -13.23
C ASN A 39 -1.69 -13.70 -13.83
N HIS A 40 -1.70 -14.88 -13.21
CA HIS A 40 -2.56 -15.99 -13.60
C HIS A 40 -4.07 -15.65 -13.60
N ASN A 41 -4.50 -14.63 -12.85
CA ASN A 41 -5.87 -14.10 -12.87
C ASN A 41 -6.15 -13.11 -14.03
N GLY A 42 -5.19 -12.88 -14.92
CA GLY A 42 -5.30 -11.96 -16.07
C GLY A 42 -5.22 -10.47 -15.70
N LEU A 43 -4.72 -10.12 -14.51
CA LEU A 43 -4.34 -8.74 -14.17
C LEU A 43 -2.99 -8.42 -14.81
N LYS A 44 -2.90 -7.30 -15.56
CA LYS A 44 -1.64 -6.87 -16.17
C LYS A 44 -0.71 -6.28 -15.11
N LEU A 45 0.56 -6.66 -15.16
CA LEU A 45 1.57 -6.33 -14.16
C LEU A 45 2.63 -5.44 -14.79
N ILE A 46 2.84 -4.29 -14.15
CA ILE A 46 3.78 -3.27 -14.61
C ILE A 46 4.77 -3.02 -13.48
N PHE A 47 6.06 -3.07 -13.81
CA PHE A 47 7.11 -2.98 -12.82
C PHE A 47 7.83 -1.64 -12.92
N ARG A 48 7.88 -0.93 -11.78
CA ARG A 48 8.69 0.26 -11.58
C ARG A 48 10.17 -0.07 -11.74
N ASP A 49 10.92 0.77 -12.44
CA ASP A 49 12.37 0.76 -12.35
C ASP A 49 12.79 1.40 -11.02
N ASP A 50 13.14 0.55 -10.05
CA ASP A 50 13.44 0.99 -8.70
C ASP A 50 14.70 1.85 -8.64
N LEU A 51 15.69 1.59 -9.49
CA LEU A 51 16.97 2.31 -9.47
C LEU A 51 16.82 3.71 -10.05
N ILE A 52 16.24 3.83 -11.25
CA ILE A 52 16.07 5.12 -11.91
C ILE A 52 15.11 6.00 -11.11
N SER A 53 14.01 5.42 -10.59
CA SER A 53 13.08 6.15 -9.74
C SER A 53 13.76 6.67 -8.47
N THR A 54 14.63 5.87 -7.86
CA THR A 54 15.40 6.29 -6.67
C THR A 54 16.41 7.38 -7.00
N ASP A 55 17.10 7.29 -8.13
CA ASP A 55 18.06 8.32 -8.56
C ASP A 55 17.36 9.68 -8.80
N CYS A 56 16.15 9.67 -9.35
CA CYS A 56 15.32 10.87 -9.49
C CYS A 56 14.84 11.38 -8.11
N ALA A 57 14.39 10.48 -7.22
CA ALA A 57 13.87 10.85 -5.91
C ALA A 57 14.91 11.51 -4.98
N PHE A 58 16.18 11.10 -5.11
CA PHE A 58 17.29 11.61 -4.30
C PHE A 58 18.18 12.61 -5.05
N ASP A 59 17.63 13.29 -6.07
CA ASP A 59 18.28 14.41 -6.77
C ASP A 59 19.62 14.05 -7.45
N LYS A 60 19.87 12.76 -7.73
CA LYS A 60 21.04 12.30 -8.49
C LYS A 60 20.85 12.49 -9.99
N VAL A 61 19.60 12.42 -10.44
CA VAL A 61 19.16 12.73 -11.80
C VAL A 61 18.26 13.96 -11.70
N ASN A 62 18.80 15.12 -12.05
CA ASN A 62 18.19 16.41 -11.75
C ASN A 62 18.19 17.41 -12.92
N ASN A 63 18.53 16.94 -14.12
CA ASN A 63 18.43 17.71 -15.35
C ASN A 63 18.04 16.78 -16.52
N VAL A 64 17.63 17.38 -17.63
CA VAL A 64 17.10 16.65 -18.79
C VAL A 64 18.13 15.68 -19.37
N ASP A 65 19.37 16.12 -19.59
CA ASP A 65 20.40 15.28 -20.23
C ASP A 65 20.76 14.07 -19.37
N ALA A 66 20.94 14.28 -18.05
CA ALA A 66 21.18 13.20 -17.11
C ALA A 66 20.01 12.20 -17.07
N PHE A 67 18.77 12.69 -17.13
CA PHE A 67 17.58 11.85 -17.15
C PHE A 67 17.51 10.99 -18.41
N ILE A 68 17.69 11.62 -19.58
CA ILE A 68 17.71 10.92 -20.86
C ILE A 68 18.82 9.87 -20.88
N ALA A 69 20.05 10.23 -20.49
CA ALA A 69 21.15 9.27 -20.40
C ALA A 69 20.84 8.11 -19.45
N ARG A 70 20.14 8.37 -18.34
CA ARG A 70 19.80 7.36 -17.34
C ARG A 70 18.77 6.34 -17.83
N ILE A 71 17.76 6.77 -18.59
CA ILE A 71 16.74 5.88 -19.15
C ILE A 71 17.24 5.10 -20.37
N TYR A 72 18.28 5.59 -21.06
CA TYR A 72 18.98 4.88 -22.14
C TYR A 72 19.97 3.82 -21.65
N PHE A 73 19.54 2.95 -20.74
CA PHE A 73 20.43 1.92 -20.16
C PHE A 73 20.57 0.66 -21.03
N LYS A 74 19.74 0.51 -22.07
CA LYS A 74 19.82 -0.60 -23.05
C LYS A 74 20.20 -0.05 -24.42
N HIS A 75 21.28 -0.57 -25.00
CA HIS A 75 21.64 -0.35 -26.40
C HIS A 75 20.89 -1.32 -27.30
N THR A 76 19.71 -0.91 -27.78
CA THR A 76 18.84 -1.71 -28.66
C THR A 76 18.19 -0.81 -29.71
N SER A 77 17.82 -1.39 -30.86
CA SER A 77 16.99 -0.74 -31.88
C SER A 77 15.49 -0.99 -31.66
N GLU A 78 15.12 -1.86 -30.73
CA GLU A 78 13.73 -2.14 -30.37
C GLU A 78 13.19 -1.07 -29.41
N ASP A 79 11.92 -0.72 -29.58
CA ASP A 79 11.20 0.09 -28.59
C ASP A 79 11.14 -0.66 -27.25
N TYR A 80 11.38 0.04 -26.16
CA TYR A 80 11.19 -0.47 -24.81
C TYR A 80 10.63 0.62 -23.90
N TYR A 81 10.03 0.21 -22.78
CA TYR A 81 9.46 1.13 -21.80
C TYR A 81 10.24 1.11 -20.48
N VAL A 82 10.15 2.24 -19.76
CA VAL A 82 10.66 2.42 -18.40
C VAL A 82 9.55 3.06 -17.58
N ILE A 83 9.29 2.50 -16.39
CA ILE A 83 8.22 2.98 -15.51
C ILE A 83 8.86 3.64 -14.31
N LEU A 84 8.53 4.91 -14.10
CA LEU A 84 9.02 5.69 -12.97
C LEU A 84 7.84 6.02 -12.05
N SER A 85 8.04 5.82 -10.75
CA SER A 85 7.04 6.16 -9.73
C SER A 85 7.74 6.65 -8.47
N MET A 86 7.32 7.82 -8.00
CA MET A 86 7.92 8.57 -6.90
C MET A 86 6.79 9.34 -6.19
N ASP A 87 7.01 9.73 -4.94
CA ASP A 87 6.10 10.62 -4.23
C ASP A 87 6.10 12.01 -4.86
N GLY A 88 4.94 12.64 -5.00
CA GLY A 88 4.83 13.97 -5.59
C GLY A 88 5.56 15.03 -4.77
N GLU A 89 5.55 14.86 -3.44
CA GLU A 89 6.23 15.71 -2.46
C GLU A 89 7.76 15.69 -2.61
N THR A 90 8.32 14.73 -3.35
CA THR A 90 9.73 14.75 -3.75
C THR A 90 10.09 16.06 -4.41
N PHE A 91 9.24 16.53 -5.34
CA PHE A 91 9.53 17.70 -6.17
C PHE A 91 8.96 18.96 -5.53
N GLY A 92 9.84 19.87 -5.09
CA GLY A 92 9.46 21.16 -4.50
C GLY A 92 9.35 21.18 -2.97
N HIS A 93 8.93 20.07 -2.33
CA HIS A 93 8.93 19.98 -0.87
C HIS A 93 10.23 19.39 -0.33
N HIS A 94 10.59 18.15 -0.70
CA HIS A 94 11.85 17.53 -0.28
C HIS A 94 13.05 18.07 -1.09
N VAL A 95 12.93 18.11 -2.41
CA VAL A 95 13.93 18.68 -3.32
C VAL A 95 13.41 20.02 -3.85
N LYS A 96 13.66 21.09 -3.09
CA LYS A 96 13.04 22.41 -3.28
C LYS A 96 13.13 22.98 -4.69
N HIS A 97 14.22 22.70 -5.39
CA HIS A 97 14.50 23.26 -6.71
C HIS A 97 13.99 22.38 -7.88
N ALA A 98 13.59 21.14 -7.61
CA ALA A 98 13.38 20.15 -8.67
C ALA A 98 12.17 20.47 -9.58
N ILE A 99 11.16 21.22 -9.11
CA ILE A 99 10.09 21.70 -9.99
C ILE A 99 10.67 22.60 -11.08
N ASN A 100 11.42 23.64 -10.68
CA ASN A 100 11.90 24.68 -11.58
C ASN A 100 13.08 24.22 -12.45
N HIS A 101 13.98 23.41 -11.89
CA HIS A 101 15.23 23.06 -12.55
C HIS A 101 15.21 21.68 -13.22
N PHE A 102 14.24 20.81 -12.87
CA PHE A 102 14.14 19.47 -13.43
C PHE A 102 12.80 19.21 -14.13
N LEU A 103 11.67 19.23 -13.41
CA LEU A 103 10.37 18.85 -13.98
C LEU A 103 9.91 19.78 -15.11
N ILE A 104 9.92 21.11 -14.90
CA ILE A 104 9.54 22.07 -15.95
C ILE A 104 10.43 21.90 -17.20
N PRO A 105 11.77 21.90 -17.08
CA PRO A 105 12.64 21.61 -18.23
C PRO A 105 12.37 20.26 -18.89
N LEU A 106 12.13 19.19 -18.11
CA LEU A 106 11.84 17.85 -18.62
C LEU A 106 10.56 17.84 -19.44
N PHE A 107 9.46 18.39 -18.91
CA PHE A 107 8.19 18.47 -19.61
C PHE A 107 8.24 19.41 -20.83
N ASN A 108 9.13 20.40 -20.83
CA ASN A 108 9.36 21.24 -22.01
C ASN A 108 10.20 20.55 -23.08
N ALA A 109 11.12 19.66 -22.71
CA ALA A 109 12.05 19.05 -23.65
C ALA A 109 11.53 17.74 -24.26
N VAL A 110 11.02 16.82 -23.41
CA VAL A 110 10.64 15.45 -23.81
C VAL A 110 9.60 15.41 -24.93
N PRO A 111 8.54 16.24 -24.97
CA PRO A 111 7.54 16.18 -26.04
C PRO A 111 8.09 16.46 -27.46
N TYR A 112 9.23 17.14 -27.59
CA TYR A 112 9.84 17.45 -28.88
C TYR A 112 10.94 16.47 -29.29
N ARG A 113 11.28 15.52 -28.41
CA ARG A 113 12.23 14.46 -28.72
C ARG A 113 11.60 13.41 -29.64
N GLN A 114 12.41 12.86 -30.54
CA GLN A 114 11.97 11.80 -31.46
C GLN A 114 12.31 10.39 -30.95
N ASP A 115 13.21 10.31 -29.97
CA ASP A 115 13.80 9.07 -29.46
C ASP A 115 13.16 8.61 -28.15
N VAL A 116 12.55 9.53 -27.39
CA VAL A 116 11.84 9.26 -26.13
C VAL A 116 10.43 9.81 -26.20
N LYS A 117 9.44 8.99 -25.83
CA LYS A 117 8.04 9.39 -25.71
C LYS A 117 7.57 9.25 -24.27
N MET A 118 6.94 10.29 -23.74
CA MET A 118 6.20 10.21 -22.49
C MET A 118 4.83 9.60 -22.74
N CYS A 119 4.50 8.56 -21.99
CA CYS A 119 3.25 7.82 -22.15
C CYS A 119 2.59 7.63 -20.77
N THR A 120 1.27 7.56 -20.78
CA THR A 120 0.49 6.97 -19.69
C THR A 120 0.72 5.45 -19.64
N ILE A 121 0.40 4.83 -18.50
CA ILE A 121 0.50 3.38 -18.34
C ILE A 121 -0.42 2.65 -19.34
N SER A 122 -1.63 3.17 -19.59
CA SER A 122 -2.56 2.58 -20.54
C SER A 122 -2.00 2.57 -21.97
N GLU A 123 -1.37 3.66 -22.42
CA GLU A 123 -0.72 3.70 -23.74
C GLU A 123 0.45 2.71 -23.87
N ILE A 124 1.22 2.50 -22.78
CA ILE A 124 2.26 1.48 -22.74
C ILE A 124 1.63 0.09 -22.87
N ILE A 125 0.57 -0.18 -22.13
CA ILE A 125 -0.15 -1.47 -22.18
C ILE A 125 -0.71 -1.76 -23.58
N GLU A 126 -1.24 -0.75 -24.27
CA GLU A 126 -1.78 -0.89 -25.62
C GLU A 126 -0.69 -1.12 -26.68
N LYS A 127 0.50 -0.55 -26.46
CA LYS A 127 1.60 -0.59 -27.44
C LYS A 127 2.41 -1.89 -27.39
N PHE A 128 2.63 -2.45 -26.20
CA PHE A 128 3.51 -3.60 -26.03
C PHE A 128 2.74 -4.92 -26.00
N PRO A 129 3.29 -6.01 -26.57
CA PRO A 129 2.63 -7.30 -26.56
C PRO A 129 2.45 -7.82 -25.13
N LEU A 130 1.41 -8.64 -24.92
CA LEU A 130 1.20 -9.34 -23.67
C LEU A 130 2.18 -10.53 -23.58
N GLY A 131 2.87 -10.66 -22.45
CA GLY A 131 3.76 -11.78 -22.14
C GLY A 131 3.07 -12.89 -21.35
N GLU A 132 3.85 -13.88 -20.95
CA GLU A 132 3.36 -15.01 -20.17
C GLU A 132 2.91 -14.61 -18.74
N PRO A 133 2.06 -15.43 -18.10
CA PRO A 133 1.72 -15.25 -16.69
C PRO A 133 2.89 -15.52 -15.73
N GLN A 134 2.99 -14.71 -14.68
CA GLN A 134 3.90 -14.89 -13.54
C GLN A 134 3.18 -14.66 -12.21
N THR A 135 3.73 -15.24 -11.14
CA THR A 135 3.39 -14.90 -9.75
C THR A 135 4.47 -13.97 -9.21
N PRO A 136 4.19 -12.67 -9.03
CA PRO A 136 5.15 -11.73 -8.46
C PRO A 136 5.53 -12.11 -7.03
N ARG A 137 6.74 -11.75 -6.61
CA ARG A 137 7.16 -11.89 -5.22
C ARG A 137 6.43 -10.86 -4.35
N ASP A 138 5.90 -11.33 -3.23
CA ASP A 138 5.43 -10.47 -2.14
C ASP A 138 6.51 -9.47 -1.79
N SER A 139 6.18 -8.19 -1.91
CA SER A 139 7.15 -7.13 -1.74
C SER A 139 6.50 -5.76 -1.72
N SER A 140 7.30 -4.78 -1.38
CA SER A 140 7.00 -3.38 -1.51
C SER A 140 8.14 -2.66 -2.22
N TRP A 141 7.89 -1.42 -2.64
CA TRP A 141 8.93 -0.52 -3.15
C TRP A 141 10.05 -0.15 -2.16
N SER A 142 9.91 -0.55 -0.89
CA SER A 142 10.93 -0.38 0.15
C SER A 142 11.58 -1.70 0.57
N THR A 143 11.16 -2.81 -0.04
CA THR A 143 11.69 -4.14 0.26
C THR A 143 13.04 -4.31 -0.42
N MET A 144 14.04 -4.76 0.34
CA MET A 144 15.37 -5.03 -0.16
C MET A 144 15.57 -6.53 -0.36
N THR A 145 16.60 -6.91 -1.11
CA THR A 145 16.91 -8.34 -1.37
C THR A 145 17.13 -9.14 -0.09
N TYR A 146 17.77 -8.55 0.93
CA TYR A 146 17.98 -9.25 2.22
C TYR A 146 16.67 -9.44 2.99
N ASP A 147 15.68 -8.55 2.84
CA ASP A 147 14.37 -8.70 3.48
C ASP A 147 13.65 -9.93 2.87
N LEU A 148 13.74 -10.13 1.55
CA LEU A 148 13.20 -11.32 0.88
C LEU A 148 13.93 -12.61 1.27
N ILE A 149 15.26 -12.57 1.45
CA ILE A 149 16.04 -13.72 1.93
C ILE A 149 15.61 -14.14 3.35
N GLN A 150 15.17 -13.18 4.16
CA GLN A 150 14.69 -13.40 5.53
C GLN A 150 13.18 -13.69 5.61
N ASP A 151 12.48 -13.79 4.46
CA ASP A 151 11.02 -13.98 4.40
C ASP A 151 10.23 -12.86 5.11
N VAL A 152 10.71 -11.62 5.00
CA VAL A 152 10.05 -10.41 5.53
C VAL A 152 9.71 -9.47 4.38
N PRO A 153 8.69 -9.76 3.56
CA PRO A 153 8.41 -8.99 2.34
C PRO A 153 7.93 -7.56 2.62
N PHE A 154 7.39 -7.27 3.81
CA PHE A 154 6.82 -5.97 4.17
C PHE A 154 7.46 -5.36 5.42
N PRO A 155 8.78 -5.16 5.46
CA PRO A 155 9.51 -4.84 6.69
C PRO A 155 9.06 -3.54 7.37
N LEU A 156 8.51 -2.59 6.61
CA LEU A 156 8.01 -1.32 7.14
C LEU A 156 6.59 -1.40 7.71
N TRP A 157 5.82 -2.45 7.43
CA TRP A 157 4.42 -2.56 7.88
C TRP A 157 4.17 -3.79 8.76
N PHE A 158 4.94 -4.85 8.55
CA PHE A 158 4.88 -6.06 9.33
C PHE A 158 6.25 -6.75 9.33
N ASP A 159 6.92 -6.68 10.47
CA ASP A 159 8.19 -7.36 10.72
C ASP A 159 7.90 -8.33 11.87
N PRO A 160 8.07 -9.65 11.68
CA PRO A 160 7.76 -10.65 12.69
C PRO A 160 8.63 -10.53 13.95
N ASN A 161 9.71 -9.76 13.91
CA ASN A 161 10.55 -9.47 15.08
C ASN A 161 10.20 -8.13 15.75
N ASN A 162 9.25 -7.37 15.20
CA ASN A 162 8.78 -6.12 15.79
C ASN A 162 7.51 -6.36 16.61
N GLU A 163 7.64 -6.32 17.93
CA GLU A 163 6.52 -6.52 18.87
C GLU A 163 5.38 -5.52 18.66
N ILE A 164 5.68 -4.27 18.29
CA ILE A 164 4.65 -3.26 18.00
C ILE A 164 3.86 -3.67 16.76
N HIS A 165 4.52 -4.13 15.69
CA HIS A 165 3.82 -4.61 14.48
C HIS A 165 2.91 -5.80 14.78
N ILE A 166 3.37 -6.76 15.59
CA ILE A 166 2.56 -7.93 15.98
C ILE A 166 1.30 -7.49 16.73
N GLU A 167 1.44 -6.63 17.74
CA GLU A 167 0.30 -6.18 18.53
C GLU A 167 -0.60 -5.22 17.74
N GLN A 168 -0.06 -4.38 16.84
CA GLN A 168 -0.85 -3.57 15.89
C GLN A 168 -1.68 -4.45 14.97
N HIS A 169 -1.09 -5.50 14.42
CA HIS A 169 -1.81 -6.43 13.55
C HIS A 169 -2.96 -7.10 14.29
N ARG A 170 -2.72 -7.63 15.50
CA ARG A 170 -3.78 -8.19 16.36
C ARG A 170 -4.90 -7.18 16.61
N PHE A 171 -4.52 -5.97 17.03
CA PHE A 171 -5.45 -4.88 17.30
C PHE A 171 -6.35 -4.55 16.09
N PHE A 172 -5.76 -4.46 14.90
CA PHE A 172 -6.51 -4.23 13.66
C PHE A 172 -7.41 -5.41 13.29
N MET A 173 -6.94 -6.65 13.45
CA MET A 173 -7.75 -7.83 13.17
C MET A 173 -8.97 -7.93 14.10
N TYR A 174 -8.83 -7.59 15.38
CA TYR A 174 -9.98 -7.50 16.30
C TYR A 174 -10.99 -6.44 15.84
N ALA A 175 -10.54 -5.24 15.47
CA ALA A 175 -11.41 -4.18 14.99
C ALA A 175 -12.13 -4.54 13.67
N LEU A 176 -11.41 -5.15 12.72
CA LEU A 176 -11.95 -5.65 11.46
C LEU A 176 -13.03 -6.72 11.70
N THR A 177 -12.75 -7.71 12.56
CA THR A 177 -13.71 -8.74 12.94
C THR A 177 -14.95 -8.13 13.57
N LEU A 178 -14.78 -7.19 14.50
CA LEU A 178 -15.88 -6.53 15.19
C LEU A 178 -16.81 -5.76 14.23
N ILE A 179 -16.22 -5.00 13.30
CA ILE A 179 -16.98 -4.26 12.29
C ILE A 179 -17.63 -5.19 11.28
N HIS A 180 -16.94 -6.25 10.87
CA HIS A 180 -17.51 -7.27 10.00
C HIS A 180 -18.74 -7.93 10.64
N LEU A 181 -18.64 -8.33 11.91
CA LEU A 181 -19.76 -8.89 12.67
C LEU A 181 -20.93 -7.92 12.79
N ALA A 182 -20.65 -6.65 13.14
CA ALA A 182 -21.70 -5.62 13.20
C ALA A 182 -22.40 -5.44 11.84
N GLY A 183 -21.63 -5.50 10.74
CA GLY A 183 -22.14 -5.38 9.38
C GLY A 183 -23.15 -6.47 9.01
N LYS A 184 -23.00 -7.70 9.52
CA LYS A 184 -23.95 -8.80 9.29
C LYS A 184 -25.35 -8.48 9.81
N TYR A 185 -25.46 -7.60 10.80
CA TYR A 185 -26.73 -7.20 11.41
C TYR A 185 -27.22 -5.84 10.95
N TYR A 186 -26.56 -5.22 9.96
CA TYR A 186 -26.88 -3.88 9.51
C TYR A 186 -28.36 -3.69 9.15
N GLU A 187 -29.00 -4.66 8.49
CA GLU A 187 -30.42 -4.52 8.12
C GLU A 187 -31.39 -4.61 9.31
N SER A 188 -30.98 -5.26 10.41
CA SER A 188 -31.76 -5.31 11.65
C SER A 188 -31.60 -4.05 12.52
N MET A 189 -30.73 -3.11 12.14
CA MET A 189 -30.49 -1.88 12.88
C MET A 189 -31.55 -0.81 12.59
N ASP A 190 -31.97 -0.10 13.64
CA ASP A 190 -32.70 1.15 13.49
C ASP A 190 -31.83 2.27 12.86
N ALA A 191 -32.46 3.39 12.48
CA ALA A 191 -31.77 4.50 11.82
C ALA A 191 -30.61 5.07 12.64
N LYS A 192 -30.72 5.11 13.97
CA LYS A 192 -29.67 5.62 14.87
C LYS A 192 -28.48 4.67 14.87
N ARG A 193 -28.71 3.36 14.94
CA ARG A 193 -27.67 2.32 14.90
C ARG A 193 -26.99 2.23 13.55
N LYS A 194 -27.74 2.33 12.44
CA LYS A 194 -27.16 2.43 11.10
C LYS A 194 -26.20 3.62 10.99
N LYS A 195 -26.53 4.78 11.59
CA LYS A 195 -25.63 5.94 11.65
C LYS A 195 -24.37 5.66 12.47
N ILE A 196 -24.50 5.01 13.64
CA ILE A 196 -23.36 4.63 14.48
C ILE A 196 -22.44 3.65 13.73
N PHE A 197 -23.00 2.65 13.06
CA PHE A 197 -22.24 1.68 12.26
C PHE A 197 -21.48 2.35 11.11
N LYS A 198 -22.13 3.26 10.36
CA LYS A 198 -21.46 4.03 9.30
C LYS A 198 -20.28 4.85 9.84
N ASN A 199 -20.44 5.45 11.02
CA ASN A 199 -19.35 6.15 11.69
C ASN A 199 -18.24 5.19 12.13
N ALA A 200 -18.58 4.00 12.64
CA ALA A 200 -17.62 2.96 12.98
C ALA A 200 -16.76 2.57 11.76
N ARG A 201 -17.41 2.35 10.61
CA ARG A 201 -16.72 2.01 9.36
C ARG A 201 -15.80 3.14 8.90
N ASN A 202 -16.27 4.39 8.91
CA ASN A 202 -15.46 5.55 8.54
C ASN A 202 -14.21 5.69 9.43
N LEU A 203 -14.36 5.51 10.74
CA LEU A 203 -13.25 5.58 11.69
C LEU A 203 -12.25 4.45 11.49
N LEU A 204 -12.71 3.23 11.19
CA LEU A 204 -11.82 2.12 10.85
C LEU A 204 -11.02 2.44 9.58
N ASP A 205 -11.70 2.80 8.49
CA ASP A 205 -11.06 3.05 7.20
C ASP A 205 -9.98 4.15 7.30
N ARG A 206 -10.22 5.18 8.12
CA ARG A 206 -9.21 6.20 8.42
C ARG A 206 -8.11 5.70 9.34
N GLY A 207 -8.46 4.97 10.40
CA GLY A 207 -7.53 4.55 11.45
C GLY A 207 -6.54 3.47 11.02
N ILE A 208 -6.90 2.62 10.05
CA ILE A 208 -6.01 1.60 9.47
C ILE A 208 -5.02 2.18 8.45
N HIS A 209 -4.83 3.50 8.42
CA HIS A 209 -3.87 4.13 7.52
C HIS A 209 -2.45 3.54 7.72
N SER A 210 -1.76 3.27 6.61
CA SER A 210 -0.49 2.54 6.63
C SER A 210 0.64 3.28 7.38
N CYS A 211 0.53 4.60 7.55
CA CYS A 211 1.51 5.39 8.30
C CYS A 211 1.68 4.90 9.75
N SER A 212 0.62 4.40 10.41
CA SER A 212 0.72 3.96 11.80
C SER A 212 1.71 2.80 11.97
N GLN A 213 1.69 1.83 11.04
CA GLN A 213 2.65 0.73 11.02
C GLN A 213 4.02 1.18 10.48
N TRP A 214 4.03 2.02 9.44
CA TRP A 214 5.29 2.55 8.89
C TRP A 214 6.14 3.26 9.94
N TRP A 215 5.53 4.13 10.76
CA TRP A 215 6.21 4.81 11.85
C TRP A 215 6.57 3.87 13.02
N ALA A 216 5.91 2.71 13.16
CA ALA A 216 6.28 1.68 14.13
C ALA A 216 7.49 0.86 13.71
N SER A 217 7.82 0.84 12.42
CA SER A 217 8.97 0.07 11.90
C SER A 217 10.32 0.54 12.44
N LYS A 218 10.44 1.83 12.80
CA LYS A 218 11.72 2.48 13.14
C LYS A 218 12.73 2.46 11.98
N ARG A 219 12.26 2.31 10.73
CA ARG A 219 13.09 2.17 9.53
C ARG A 219 12.74 3.26 8.50
N PRO A 220 13.45 4.41 8.48
CA PRO A 220 14.45 4.87 9.46
C PRO A 220 13.84 5.72 10.58
N TYR A 221 12.58 6.11 10.47
CA TYR A 221 11.95 7.05 11.38
C TYR A 221 10.96 6.39 12.33
N TYR A 222 10.70 7.06 13.45
CA TYR A 222 9.80 6.61 14.50
C TYR A 222 8.95 7.78 15.01
N SER A 223 7.65 7.55 15.19
CA SER A 223 6.74 8.56 15.75
C SER A 223 5.65 7.88 16.59
N PRO A 224 5.72 7.98 17.93
CA PRO A 224 4.67 7.48 18.80
C PRO A 224 3.33 8.20 18.56
N ASP A 225 3.35 9.48 18.21
CA ASP A 225 2.14 10.25 17.88
C ASP A 225 1.40 9.68 16.66
N MET A 226 2.14 9.31 15.60
CA MET A 226 1.55 8.70 14.41
C MET A 226 1.03 7.29 14.66
N ILE A 227 1.69 6.53 15.53
CA ILE A 227 1.20 5.23 15.99
C ILE A 227 -0.14 5.42 16.72
N LEU A 228 -0.17 6.30 17.73
CA LEU A 228 -1.34 6.56 18.56
C LEU A 228 -2.51 7.13 17.75
N ARG A 229 -2.25 7.95 16.73
CA ARG A 229 -3.30 8.51 15.86
C ARG A 229 -4.13 7.42 15.19
N GLY A 230 -3.48 6.42 14.59
CA GLY A 230 -4.17 5.28 13.98
C GLY A 230 -4.93 4.45 15.04
N LEU A 231 -4.27 4.14 16.15
CA LEU A 231 -4.87 3.35 17.24
C LEU A 231 -6.13 3.99 17.82
N ASN A 232 -6.14 5.32 18.00
CA ASN A 232 -7.27 6.06 18.55
C ASN A 232 -8.49 6.01 17.64
N GLU A 233 -8.31 6.19 16.33
CA GLU A 233 -9.42 6.13 15.39
C GLU A 233 -9.99 4.71 15.30
N VAL A 234 -9.13 3.68 15.24
CA VAL A 234 -9.56 2.28 15.24
C VAL A 234 -10.30 1.92 16.54
N MET A 235 -9.81 2.35 17.71
CA MET A 235 -10.50 2.13 18.99
C MET A 235 -11.91 2.75 18.98
N MET A 236 -12.02 4.01 18.55
CA MET A 236 -13.32 4.69 18.44
C MET A 236 -14.24 3.99 17.44
N GLY A 237 -13.68 3.49 16.34
CA GLY A 237 -14.37 2.64 15.37
C GLY A 237 -14.95 1.39 16.02
N SER A 238 -14.12 0.64 16.75
CA SER A 238 -14.52 -0.58 17.45
C SER A 238 -15.61 -0.35 18.50
N VAL A 239 -15.47 0.69 19.33
CA VAL A 239 -16.51 1.05 20.32
C VAL A 239 -17.84 1.37 19.63
N ASN A 240 -17.81 2.11 18.52
CA ASN A 240 -19.02 2.40 17.75
C ASN A 240 -19.59 1.14 17.09
N ALA A 241 -18.76 0.24 16.59
CA ALA A 241 -19.20 -1.04 16.02
C ALA A 241 -19.96 -1.86 17.07
N LYS A 242 -19.39 -2.06 18.26
CA LYS A 242 -20.06 -2.74 19.38
C LYS A 242 -21.40 -2.08 19.76
N ARG A 243 -21.45 -0.74 19.81
CA ARG A 243 -22.68 0.01 20.14
C ARG A 243 -23.75 -0.03 19.05
N SER A 244 -23.37 -0.40 17.83
CA SER A 244 -24.31 -0.46 16.69
C SER A 244 -25.19 -1.71 16.72
N PHE A 245 -24.83 -2.75 17.49
CA PHE A 245 -25.64 -3.96 17.63
C PHE A 245 -27.03 -3.64 18.24
N PRO A 246 -28.11 -4.15 17.62
CA PRO A 246 -29.44 -4.15 18.21
C PRO A 246 -29.48 -4.93 19.54
N PRO A 247 -30.07 -4.41 20.64
CA PRO A 247 -29.99 -5.05 21.96
C PRO A 247 -30.71 -6.38 22.02
N ASN A 248 -31.81 -6.50 21.27
CA ASN A 248 -32.61 -7.72 21.15
C ASN A 248 -31.80 -8.89 20.57
N ILE A 249 -30.75 -8.63 19.78
CA ILE A 249 -29.88 -9.71 19.26
C ILE A 249 -29.22 -10.48 20.40
N PHE A 250 -28.83 -9.80 21.48
CA PHE A 250 -28.18 -10.47 22.62
C PHE A 250 -29.13 -11.39 23.39
N GLU A 251 -30.44 -11.19 23.27
CA GLU A 251 -31.45 -12.09 23.84
C GLU A 251 -31.63 -13.34 22.96
N TYR A 252 -31.56 -13.19 21.63
CA TYR A 252 -31.73 -14.29 20.69
C TYR A 252 -30.44 -15.10 20.46
N ILE A 253 -29.27 -14.47 20.56
CA ILE A 253 -27.97 -15.09 20.31
C ILE A 253 -26.97 -14.59 21.37
N PRO A 254 -27.01 -15.16 22.59
CA PRO A 254 -26.17 -14.72 23.72
C PRO A 254 -24.66 -14.76 23.41
N ASP A 255 -24.22 -15.76 22.65
CA ASP A 255 -22.82 -15.99 22.28
C ASP A 255 -22.19 -14.79 21.54
N ILE A 256 -23.00 -14.00 20.83
CA ILE A 256 -22.50 -12.78 20.18
C ILE A 256 -22.01 -11.81 21.24
N LYS A 257 -22.77 -11.60 22.31
CA LYS A 257 -22.39 -10.66 23.37
C LYS A 257 -21.05 -11.05 23.98
N GLU A 258 -20.88 -12.33 24.31
CA GLU A 258 -19.64 -12.88 24.84
C GLU A 258 -18.48 -12.69 23.86
N ALA A 259 -18.69 -12.99 22.58
CA ALA A 259 -17.68 -12.78 21.55
C ALA A 259 -17.27 -11.29 21.42
N LEU A 260 -18.23 -10.35 21.46
CA LEU A 260 -17.94 -8.92 21.41
C LEU A 260 -17.16 -8.46 22.65
N ASP A 261 -17.47 -8.99 23.83
CA ASP A 261 -16.77 -8.67 25.06
C ASP A 261 -15.33 -9.21 25.02
N LEU A 262 -15.14 -10.46 24.60
CA LEU A 262 -13.80 -11.07 24.46
C LEU A 262 -12.94 -10.34 23.43
N ILE A 263 -13.49 -10.01 22.25
CA ILE A 263 -12.80 -9.23 21.22
C ILE A 263 -12.34 -7.88 21.78
N MET A 264 -13.22 -7.17 22.49
CA MET A 264 -12.86 -5.86 23.07
C MET A 264 -11.81 -5.98 24.16
N GLU A 265 -11.90 -7.00 25.02
CA GLU A 265 -10.92 -7.23 26.07
C GLU A 265 -9.52 -7.48 25.50
N ASP A 266 -9.40 -8.40 24.53
CA ASP A 266 -8.11 -8.72 23.93
C ASP A 266 -7.57 -7.59 23.05
N MET A 267 -8.46 -6.84 22.38
CA MET A 267 -8.09 -5.61 21.67
C MET A 267 -7.47 -4.58 22.63
N LEU A 268 -8.05 -4.40 23.83
CA LEU A 268 -7.50 -3.48 24.84
C LEU A 268 -6.16 -3.98 25.40
N LYS A 269 -5.98 -5.29 25.59
CA LYS A 269 -4.68 -5.87 25.98
C LYS A 269 -3.60 -5.56 24.94
N ALA A 270 -3.90 -5.77 23.65
CA ALA A 270 -2.98 -5.47 22.55
C ALA A 270 -2.63 -3.97 22.52
N GLN A 271 -3.64 -3.10 22.61
CA GLN A 271 -3.44 -1.64 22.65
C GLN A 271 -2.53 -1.23 23.82
N ASN A 272 -2.79 -1.76 25.01
CA ASN A 272 -2.03 -1.42 26.21
C ASN A 272 -0.56 -1.83 26.06
N LYS A 273 -0.28 -3.01 25.51
CA LYS A 273 1.11 -3.41 25.21
C LYS A 273 1.80 -2.43 24.26
N ILE A 274 1.10 -1.99 23.21
CA ILE A 274 1.67 -0.99 22.28
C ILE A 274 1.97 0.29 23.04
N ILE A 275 0.99 0.87 23.73
CA ILE A 275 1.12 2.15 24.45
C ILE A 275 2.26 2.11 25.46
N LEU A 276 2.37 1.05 26.26
CA LEU A 276 3.42 0.89 27.27
C LEU A 276 4.81 0.70 26.66
N SER A 277 4.90 0.24 25.40
CA SER A 277 6.16 0.07 24.68
C SER A 277 6.67 1.35 23.99
N LEU A 278 5.82 2.37 23.86
CA LEU A 278 6.21 3.65 23.25
C LEU A 278 7.21 4.37 24.15
N LYS A 279 8.31 4.84 23.56
CA LYS A 279 9.39 5.56 24.25
C LYS A 279 9.47 7.00 23.78
#